data_AF-A0A941M4P5-F1
#
_entry.id   AF-A0A941M4P5-F1
#
_cell.length_a   1.000
_cell.length_b   1.000
_cell.length_c   1.000
_cell.angle_alpha   90.00
_cell.angle_beta   90.00
_cell.angle_gamma   90.00
#
_symmetry.space_group_name_H-M   'P 1'
#
loop_
_entity.id
_entity.type
_entity.pdbx_description
1 polymer ?
#
loop_
_entity_poly.entity_id
_entity_poly.type
_entity_poly.pdbx_seq_one_letter_code
_entity_poly.pdbx_strand_id
1 'polypeptide(L)'
;MLLAIDAGNTNTTFAVLSESGKVEHKWRLHNNVLRTEDEYASHLLPLITAAALKSSDFKGFLLCSVVPSVNQVLKNFVTQYFKQTLHVVGENGVSLPVTSLVDRPEAVGDDRLVNFVGANGRFKEILLVVDFGTATTFDFIDEKGNHLGGCIAPGASLTAQALSEAGALLPRLPLTKPEQVIGTWTIPQIQSGVFWGYVSLFEGLIQRLLHEFMETHGLTRRPRVIATGGLSSLFKDVTHVFDGFFPDLILEGLWYVFKEMSHKKELK
;
A
#
# COMPACT_ATOMS: atom_id res chain seq x y z
N MET A 1 5.48 -2.83 -21.11
CA MET A 1 4.85 -2.32 -19.88
C MET A 1 4.75 -3.43 -18.84
N LEU A 2 4.56 -3.09 -17.56
CA LEU A 2 4.26 -4.04 -16.49
C LEU A 2 2.78 -3.94 -16.14
N LEU A 3 2.07 -5.08 -16.02
CA LEU A 3 0.80 -5.12 -15.28
C LEU A 3 1.10 -5.48 -13.82
N ALA A 4 1.07 -4.47 -12.95
CA ALA A 4 1.22 -4.63 -11.51
C ALA A 4 -0.15 -4.84 -10.87
N ILE A 5 -0.22 -5.82 -9.97
CA ILE A 5 -1.43 -6.18 -9.25
C ILE A 5 -1.13 -6.08 -7.75
N ASP A 6 -1.93 -5.33 -7.04
CA ASP A 6 -1.89 -5.23 -5.57
C ASP A 6 -3.24 -5.75 -5.03
N ALA A 7 -3.23 -6.94 -4.45
CA ALA A 7 -4.40 -7.60 -3.87
C ALA A 7 -4.43 -7.41 -2.35
N GLY A 8 -5.09 -6.36 -1.90
CA GLY A 8 -5.38 -6.08 -0.51
C GLY A 8 -6.67 -6.73 -0.02
N ASN A 9 -6.88 -6.73 1.30
CA ASN A 9 -8.09 -7.28 1.92
C ASN A 9 -9.40 -6.69 1.36
N THR A 10 -9.42 -5.38 1.15
CA THR A 10 -10.63 -4.67 0.71
C THR A 10 -10.74 -4.56 -0.81
N ASN A 11 -9.61 -4.41 -1.51
CA ASN A 11 -9.61 -4.10 -2.93
C ASN A 11 -8.39 -4.73 -3.63
N THR A 12 -8.58 -5.09 -4.89
CA THR A 12 -7.50 -5.45 -5.81
C THR A 12 -7.28 -4.30 -6.79
N THR A 13 -6.08 -3.73 -6.78
CA THR A 13 -5.64 -2.67 -7.68
C THR A 13 -4.88 -3.28 -8.85
N PHE A 14 -5.20 -2.86 -10.07
CA PHE A 14 -4.51 -3.24 -11.30
C PHE A 14 -3.93 -1.97 -11.92
N ALA A 15 -2.63 -1.95 -12.17
CA ALA A 15 -1.96 -0.79 -12.74
C ALA A 15 -1.04 -1.18 -13.90
N VAL A 16 -1.10 -0.38 -14.95
CA VAL A 16 -0.18 -0.48 -16.09
C VAL A 16 0.94 0.52 -15.86
N LEU A 17 2.16 0.01 -15.64
CA LEU A 17 3.35 0.84 -15.49
C LEU A 17 4.18 0.82 -16.77
N SER A 18 4.59 2.00 -17.21
CA SER A 18 5.53 2.17 -18.32
C SER A 18 6.94 1.70 -17.94
N GLU A 19 7.84 1.68 -18.93
CA GLU A 19 9.24 1.32 -18.69
C GLU A 19 9.96 2.29 -17.75
N SER A 20 9.49 3.53 -17.65
CA SER A 20 10.02 4.53 -16.71
C SER A 20 9.40 4.45 -15.31
N GLY A 21 8.46 3.52 -15.07
CA GLY A 21 7.76 3.39 -13.79
C GLY A 21 6.59 4.35 -13.59
N LYS A 22 6.18 5.07 -14.64
CA LYS A 22 4.98 5.92 -14.59
C LYS A 22 3.73 5.05 -14.68
N VAL A 23 2.76 5.31 -13.80
CA VAL A 23 1.43 4.71 -13.86
C VAL A 23 0.67 5.33 -15.04
N GLU A 24 0.42 4.56 -16.09
CA GLU A 24 -0.33 4.99 -17.28
C GLU A 24 -1.84 4.74 -17.11
N HIS A 25 -2.20 3.61 -16.52
CA HIS A 25 -3.58 3.25 -16.21
C HIS A 25 -3.67 2.60 -14.84
N LYS A 26 -4.77 2.86 -14.13
CA LYS A 26 -5.03 2.29 -12.81
C LYS A 26 -6.52 2.00 -12.66
N TRP A 27 -6.82 0.76 -12.29
CA TRP A 27 -8.18 0.28 -12.04
C TRP A 27 -8.24 -0.40 -10.69
N ARG A 28 -9.44 -0.41 -10.10
CA ARG A 28 -9.65 -1.00 -8.78
C ARG A 28 -10.95 -1.78 -8.79
N LEU A 29 -10.90 -2.99 -8.26
CA LEU A 29 -12.05 -3.81 -8.00
C LEU A 29 -12.12 -4.10 -6.51
N HIS A 30 -13.32 -4.27 -5.96
CA HIS A 30 -13.45 -4.87 -4.64
C HIS A 30 -12.83 -6.26 -4.66
N ASN A 31 -12.10 -6.58 -3.60
CA ASN A 31 -11.55 -7.91 -3.42
C ASN A 31 -12.70 -8.86 -3.10
N ASN A 32 -12.78 -9.96 -3.84
CA ASN A 32 -13.82 -10.99 -3.65
C ASN A 32 -13.17 -12.37 -3.84
N VAL A 33 -13.14 -13.14 -2.75
CA VAL A 33 -12.54 -14.49 -2.73
C VAL A 33 -13.30 -15.51 -3.57
N LEU A 34 -14.56 -15.21 -3.92
CA LEU A 34 -15.38 -16.05 -4.78
C LEU A 34 -15.26 -15.67 -6.26
N ARG A 35 -14.54 -14.59 -6.59
CA ARG A 35 -14.43 -14.13 -7.97
C ARG A 35 -13.63 -15.15 -8.80
N THR A 36 -14.14 -15.51 -9.98
CA THR A 36 -13.45 -16.42 -10.92
C THR A 36 -12.51 -15.65 -11.87
N GLU A 37 -11.65 -16.38 -12.57
CA GLU A 37 -10.76 -15.84 -13.60
C GLU A 37 -11.53 -15.20 -14.75
N ASP A 38 -12.68 -15.75 -15.11
CA ASP A 38 -13.55 -15.23 -16.17
C ASP A 38 -14.25 -13.94 -15.74
N GLU A 39 -14.61 -13.82 -14.46
CA GLU A 39 -15.14 -12.58 -13.91
C GLU A 39 -14.08 -11.47 -13.88
N TYR A 40 -12.83 -11.78 -13.50
CA TYR A 40 -11.72 -10.84 -13.65
C TYR A 40 -11.55 -10.39 -15.11
N ALA A 41 -11.64 -11.32 -16.06
CA ALA A 41 -11.56 -11.00 -17.49
C ALA A 41 -12.72 -10.12 -17.96
N SER A 42 -13.95 -10.41 -17.53
CA SER A 42 -15.13 -9.63 -17.86
C SER A 42 -15.03 -8.17 -17.42
N HIS A 43 -14.33 -7.92 -16.31
CA HIS A 43 -14.09 -6.57 -15.80
C HIS A 43 -12.87 -5.89 -16.43
N LEU A 44 -11.76 -6.60 -16.57
CA LEU A 44 -10.48 -5.98 -16.93
C LEU A 44 -10.22 -5.90 -18.43
N LEU A 45 -10.62 -6.89 -19.23
CA LEU A 45 -10.36 -6.86 -20.67
C LEU A 45 -11.04 -5.68 -21.38
N PRO A 46 -12.29 -5.29 -21.04
CA PRO A 46 -12.88 -4.08 -21.61
C PRO A 46 -12.09 -2.82 -21.24
N LEU A 47 -11.57 -2.72 -20.01
CA LEU A 47 -10.79 -1.58 -19.54
C LEU A 47 -9.44 -1.48 -20.25
N ILE A 48 -8.77 -2.61 -20.45
CA ILE A 48 -7.51 -2.70 -21.21
C ILE A 48 -7.73 -2.31 -22.67
N THR A 49 -8.82 -2.79 -23.27
CA THR A 49 -9.20 -2.42 -24.64
C THR A 49 -9.52 -0.94 -24.76
N ALA A 50 -10.27 -0.37 -23.81
CA ALA A 50 -10.59 1.06 -23.76
C ALA A 50 -9.34 1.95 -23.56
N ALA A 51 -8.31 1.42 -22.90
CA ALA A 51 -6.99 2.05 -22.80
C ALA A 51 -6.13 1.89 -24.07
N ALA A 52 -6.68 1.31 -25.15
CA ALA A 52 -5.97 1.01 -26.39
C ALA A 52 -4.74 0.12 -26.20
N LEU A 53 -4.77 -0.74 -25.17
CA LEU A 53 -3.73 -1.72 -24.88
C LEU A 53 -4.13 -3.11 -25.40
N LYS A 54 -3.13 -3.89 -25.79
CA LYS A 54 -3.24 -5.30 -26.18
C LYS A 54 -2.32 -6.17 -25.33
N SER A 55 -2.58 -7.47 -25.28
CA SER A 55 -1.79 -8.41 -24.47
C SER A 55 -0.29 -8.37 -24.78
N SER A 56 0.11 -8.07 -26.03
CA SER A 56 1.51 -7.98 -26.43
C SER A 56 2.25 -6.71 -25.97
N ASP A 57 1.56 -5.73 -25.38
CA ASP A 57 2.20 -4.54 -24.82
C ASP A 57 2.79 -4.80 -23.42
N PHE A 58 2.36 -5.89 -22.76
CA PHE A 58 2.84 -6.29 -21.45
C PHE A 58 4.08 -7.18 -21.55
N LYS A 59 5.18 -6.72 -20.94
CA LYS A 59 6.45 -7.43 -20.80
C LYS A 59 6.50 -8.30 -19.54
N GLY A 60 5.58 -8.09 -18.61
CA GLY A 60 5.52 -8.83 -17.36
C GLY A 60 4.27 -8.54 -16.55
N PHE A 61 4.01 -9.45 -15.62
CA PHE A 61 2.87 -9.47 -14.72
C PHE A 61 3.40 -9.78 -13.32
N LEU A 62 3.14 -8.90 -12.36
CA LEU A 62 3.62 -9.07 -10.99
C LEU A 62 2.50 -8.78 -9.99
N LEU A 63 2.33 -9.67 -9.01
CA LEU A 63 1.33 -9.59 -7.96
C LEU A 63 2.01 -9.41 -6.59
N CYS A 64 1.60 -8.39 -5.84
CA CYS A 64 1.70 -8.37 -4.39
C CYS A 64 0.32 -8.72 -3.82
N SER A 65 0.24 -9.63 -2.85
CA SER A 65 -1.04 -10.05 -2.28
C SER A 65 -0.91 -10.38 -0.81
N VAL A 66 -1.81 -9.81 -0.01
CA VAL A 66 -2.03 -10.22 1.39
C VAL A 66 -3.26 -11.13 1.54
N VAL A 67 -3.82 -11.59 0.42
CA VAL A 67 -5.00 -12.44 0.37
C VAL A 67 -4.67 -13.71 -0.45
N PRO A 68 -4.05 -14.73 0.17
CA PRO A 68 -3.56 -15.90 -0.58
C PRO A 68 -4.63 -16.64 -1.39
N SER A 69 -5.88 -16.61 -0.95
CA SER A 69 -7.01 -17.29 -1.60
C SER A 69 -7.30 -16.77 -3.02
N VAL A 70 -6.93 -15.53 -3.36
CA VAL A 70 -7.14 -14.98 -4.71
C VAL A 70 -5.96 -15.21 -5.66
N ASN A 71 -4.80 -15.63 -5.14
CA ASN A 71 -3.57 -15.73 -5.93
C ASN A 71 -3.71 -16.73 -7.08
N GLN A 72 -4.26 -17.92 -6.81
CA GLN A 72 -4.41 -18.95 -7.85
C GLN A 72 -5.37 -18.51 -8.95
N VAL A 73 -6.47 -17.83 -8.60
CA VAL A 73 -7.42 -17.31 -9.58
C VAL A 73 -6.78 -16.23 -10.45
N LEU A 74 -6.02 -15.30 -9.86
CA LEU A 74 -5.32 -14.27 -10.61
C LEU A 74 -4.24 -14.87 -11.54
N LYS A 75 -3.56 -15.93 -11.10
CA LYS A 75 -2.64 -16.71 -11.95
C LYS A 75 -3.36 -17.33 -13.14
N ASN A 76 -4.52 -17.97 -12.91
CA ASN A 76 -5.33 -18.55 -13.97
C ASN A 76 -5.80 -17.48 -14.96
N PHE A 77 -6.28 -16.34 -14.47
CA PHE A 77 -6.68 -15.20 -15.29
C PHE A 77 -5.55 -14.73 -16.22
N VAL A 78 -4.35 -14.48 -15.68
CA VAL A 78 -3.20 -14.05 -16.50
C VAL A 78 -2.79 -15.13 -17.51
N THR A 79 -2.76 -16.40 -17.08
CA THR A 79 -2.40 -17.53 -17.95
C THR A 79 -3.39 -17.72 -19.09
N GLN A 80 -4.69 -17.68 -18.79
CA GLN A 80 -5.77 -17.94 -19.74
C GLN A 80 -5.91 -16.81 -20.76
N TYR A 81 -5.88 -15.55 -20.31
CA TYR A 81 -6.25 -14.39 -21.12
C TYR A 81 -5.05 -13.62 -21.69
N PHE A 82 -3.88 -13.70 -21.07
CA PHE A 82 -2.65 -13.06 -21.57
C PHE A 82 -1.62 -14.04 -22.11
N LYS A 83 -1.78 -15.35 -21.85
CA LYS A 83 -0.81 -16.39 -22.20
C LYS A 83 0.58 -16.09 -21.61
N GLN A 84 0.60 -15.56 -20.39
CA GLN A 84 1.78 -15.13 -19.66
C GLN A 84 1.77 -15.71 -18.24
N THR A 85 2.92 -15.68 -17.58
CA THR A 85 3.04 -16.10 -16.18
C THR A 85 2.86 -14.91 -15.26
N LEU A 86 1.97 -15.02 -14.28
CA LEU A 86 1.89 -14.08 -13.16
C LEU A 86 2.92 -14.47 -12.10
N HIS A 87 3.92 -13.61 -11.90
CA HIS A 87 4.84 -13.75 -10.78
C HIS A 87 4.21 -13.16 -9.52
N VAL A 88 4.41 -13.82 -8.38
CA VAL A 88 3.88 -13.35 -7.08
C VAL A 88 5.06 -13.05 -6.17
N VAL A 89 5.05 -11.89 -5.52
CA VAL A 89 6.01 -11.53 -4.49
C VAL A 89 5.96 -12.56 -3.36
N GLY A 90 7.13 -12.95 -2.84
CA GLY A 90 7.25 -13.99 -1.81
C GLY A 90 7.35 -15.41 -2.38
N GLU A 91 6.99 -15.64 -3.65
CA GLU A 91 7.17 -16.93 -4.31
C GLU A 91 8.56 -17.07 -4.97
N ASN A 92 8.94 -18.34 -5.23
CA ASN A 92 10.20 -18.67 -5.89
C ASN A 92 10.39 -17.88 -7.20
N GLY A 93 11.55 -17.22 -7.31
CA GLY A 93 11.91 -16.43 -8.47
C GLY A 93 11.62 -14.92 -8.36
N VAL A 94 11.03 -14.46 -7.26
CA VAL A 94 10.84 -13.02 -6.97
C VAL A 94 11.61 -12.63 -5.71
N SER A 95 12.81 -12.09 -5.88
CA SER A 95 13.62 -11.57 -4.77
C SER A 95 13.36 -10.09 -4.57
N LEU A 96 13.10 -9.67 -3.33
CA LEU A 96 13.01 -8.24 -2.99
C LEU A 96 14.42 -7.70 -2.66
N PRO A 97 14.82 -6.53 -3.19
CA PRO A 97 16.11 -5.90 -2.92
C PRO A 97 16.15 -5.16 -1.58
N VAL A 98 15.45 -5.67 -0.57
CA VAL A 98 15.37 -5.13 0.80
C VAL A 98 15.37 -6.28 1.80
N THR A 99 15.88 -6.03 3.01
CA THR A 99 15.91 -7.01 4.09
C THR A 99 15.19 -6.47 5.32
N SER A 100 14.49 -7.33 6.05
CA SER A 100 13.98 -6.97 7.37
C SER A 100 15.00 -7.36 8.43
N LEU A 101 15.44 -6.40 9.25
CA LEU A 101 16.43 -6.59 10.31
C LEU A 101 15.81 -6.69 11.71
N VAL A 102 14.50 -6.89 11.76
CA VAL A 102 13.75 -7.15 13.01
C VAL A 102 13.95 -8.58 13.48
N ASP A 103 13.59 -8.86 14.74
CA ASP A 103 13.76 -10.19 15.36
C ASP A 103 13.08 -11.35 14.61
N ARG A 104 11.95 -11.05 13.95
CA ARG A 104 11.14 -12.02 13.18
C ARG A 104 10.91 -11.50 11.76
N PRO A 105 11.92 -11.57 10.88
CA PRO A 105 11.81 -11.07 9.52
C PRO A 105 10.72 -11.78 8.71
N GLU A 106 10.47 -13.06 8.98
CA GLU A 106 9.44 -13.89 8.34
C GLU A 106 8.00 -13.46 8.69
N ALA A 107 7.81 -12.68 9.75
CA ALA A 107 6.52 -12.16 10.16
C ALA A 107 6.14 -10.84 9.46
N VAL A 108 7.04 -10.26 8.66
CA VAL A 108 6.79 -9.03 7.92
C VAL A 108 6.06 -9.36 6.63
N GLY A 109 4.92 -8.70 6.40
CA GLY A 109 4.13 -8.88 5.19
C GLY A 109 4.88 -8.43 3.93
N ASP A 110 4.71 -9.18 2.85
CA ASP A 110 5.33 -8.90 1.56
C ASP A 110 4.93 -7.52 0.99
N ASP A 111 3.71 -7.06 1.29
CA ASP A 111 3.20 -5.73 0.92
C ASP A 111 4.03 -4.60 1.55
N ARG A 112 4.39 -4.75 2.82
CA ARG A 112 5.27 -3.80 3.52
C ARG A 112 6.67 -3.82 2.91
N LEU A 113 7.22 -4.99 2.62
CA LEU A 113 8.52 -5.09 1.97
C LEU A 113 8.52 -4.42 0.58
N VAL A 114 7.46 -4.60 -0.21
CA VAL A 114 7.30 -3.93 -1.51
C VAL A 114 7.20 -2.41 -1.35
N ASN A 115 6.46 -1.91 -0.35
CA ASN A 115 6.46 -0.48 -0.02
C ASN A 115 7.87 0.03 0.29
N PHE A 116 8.69 -0.73 1.01
CA PHE A 116 10.07 -0.34 1.33
C PHE A 116 10.96 -0.32 0.08
N VAL A 117 10.78 -1.27 -0.85
CA VAL A 117 11.43 -1.23 -2.16
C VAL A 117 11.07 0.06 -2.90
N GLY A 118 9.79 0.43 -2.94
CA GLY A 118 9.32 1.67 -3.56
C GLY A 118 9.90 2.91 -2.91
N ALA A 119 9.90 2.96 -1.58
CA ALA A 119 10.42 4.07 -0.78
C ALA A 119 11.92 4.26 -0.98
N ASN A 120 12.70 3.19 -0.85
CA ASN A 120 14.14 3.18 -1.09
C ASN A 120 14.48 3.51 -2.56
N GLY A 121 13.64 3.10 -3.50
CA GLY A 121 13.79 3.47 -4.91
C GLY A 121 13.72 4.99 -5.14
N ARG A 122 12.89 5.69 -4.37
CA ARG A 122 12.74 7.16 -4.42
C ARG A 122 13.78 7.90 -3.58
N PHE A 123 14.06 7.41 -2.39
CA PHE A 123 14.83 8.12 -1.38
C PHE A 123 15.95 7.22 -0.87
N LYS A 124 17.19 7.71 -0.94
CA LYS A 124 18.39 7.04 -0.41
C LYS A 124 18.78 7.65 0.93
N GLU A 125 17.83 7.64 1.86
CA GLU A 125 17.95 8.21 3.21
C GLU A 125 17.11 7.39 4.20
N ILE A 126 17.26 7.64 5.50
CA ILE A 126 16.43 6.99 6.52
C ILE A 126 15.01 7.56 6.46
N LEU A 127 14.01 6.69 6.36
CA LEU A 127 12.59 7.06 6.28
C LEU A 127 11.77 6.45 7.41
N LEU A 128 10.71 7.14 7.78
CA LEU A 128 9.53 6.58 8.42
C LEU A 128 8.41 6.51 7.38
N VAL A 129 8.04 5.30 6.96
CA VAL A 129 6.96 5.04 6.02
C VAL A 129 5.68 4.78 6.80
N VAL A 130 4.65 5.59 6.56
CA VAL A 130 3.33 5.43 7.19
C VAL A 130 2.32 4.99 6.13
N ASP A 131 1.83 3.75 6.23
CA ASP A 131 0.84 3.21 5.30
C ASP A 131 -0.57 3.29 5.89
N PHE A 132 -1.46 4.06 5.26
CA PHE A 132 -2.87 4.15 5.63
C PHE A 132 -3.73 3.11 4.89
N GLY A 133 -3.59 1.85 5.31
CA GLY A 133 -4.35 0.70 4.82
C GLY A 133 -5.48 0.23 5.76
N THR A 134 -5.74 -1.09 5.77
CA THR A 134 -6.68 -1.72 6.70
C THR A 134 -6.21 -1.56 8.15
N ALA A 135 -4.90 -1.75 8.36
CA ALA A 135 -4.18 -1.25 9.53
C ALA A 135 -3.35 -0.04 9.08
N THR A 136 -2.92 0.78 10.03
CA THR A 136 -1.89 1.79 9.77
C THR A 136 -0.56 1.31 10.33
N THR A 137 0.40 1.12 9.44
CA THR A 137 1.76 0.72 9.81
C THR A 137 2.68 1.93 9.79
N PHE A 138 3.65 1.92 10.68
CA PHE A 138 4.68 2.95 10.81
C PHE A 138 6.02 2.24 10.80
N ASP A 139 6.78 2.36 9.73
CA ASP A 139 7.94 1.51 9.48
C ASP A 139 9.19 2.33 9.19
N PHE A 140 10.23 2.13 10.01
CA PHE A 140 11.54 2.69 9.74
C PHE A 140 12.27 1.85 8.70
N ILE A 141 12.85 2.52 7.72
CA ILE A 141 13.81 1.92 6.80
C ILE A 141 15.10 2.74 6.74
N ASP A 142 16.24 2.06 6.59
CA ASP A 142 17.54 2.70 6.41
C ASP A 142 17.78 3.16 4.95
N GLU A 143 18.92 3.78 4.70
CA GLU A 143 19.34 4.28 3.36
C GLU A 143 19.50 3.17 2.31
N LYS A 144 19.60 1.91 2.73
CA LYS A 144 19.66 0.73 1.86
C LYS A 144 18.27 0.12 1.64
N GLY A 145 17.25 0.63 2.33
CA GLY A 145 15.88 0.12 2.32
C GLY A 145 15.65 -1.04 3.28
N ASN A 146 16.59 -1.33 4.19
CA ASN A 146 16.38 -2.36 5.19
C ASN A 146 15.37 -1.89 6.22
N HIS A 147 14.43 -2.75 6.56
CA HIS A 147 13.41 -2.47 7.56
C HIS A 147 13.96 -2.67 8.97
N LEU A 148 13.79 -1.64 9.82
CA LEU A 148 14.35 -1.54 11.16
C LEU A 148 13.30 -1.73 12.26
N GLY A 149 12.06 -2.03 11.89
CA GLY A 149 10.94 -2.12 12.82
C GLY A 149 10.08 -0.87 12.81
N GLY A 150 9.15 -0.83 13.75
CA GLY A 150 8.02 0.09 13.66
C GLY A 150 6.89 -0.25 14.61
N CYS A 151 5.71 0.30 14.34
CA CYS A 151 4.50 -0.05 15.07
C CYS A 151 3.28 -0.17 14.13
N ILE A 152 2.21 -0.75 14.66
CA ILE A 152 0.95 -0.96 13.94
C ILE A 152 -0.19 -0.41 14.79
N ALA A 153 -1.06 0.39 14.18
CA ALA A 153 -2.29 0.90 14.75
C ALA A 153 -3.50 0.45 13.92
N PRO A 154 -4.72 0.49 14.47
CA PRO A 154 -5.94 0.30 13.69
C PRO A 154 -6.01 1.32 12.53
N GLY A 155 -6.48 0.88 11.36
CA GLY A 155 -6.70 1.78 10.22
C GLY A 155 -7.90 2.69 10.45
N ALA A 156 -7.92 3.86 9.79
CA ALA A 156 -8.94 4.89 10.03
C ALA A 156 -10.38 4.39 9.77
N SER A 157 -10.58 3.64 8.68
CA SER A 157 -11.88 3.02 8.36
C SER A 157 -12.28 1.96 9.38
N LEU A 158 -11.32 1.19 9.90
CA LEU A 158 -11.57 0.17 10.92
C LEU A 158 -11.97 0.83 12.24
N THR A 159 -11.32 1.92 12.64
CA THR A 159 -11.70 2.71 13.82
C THR A 159 -13.13 3.26 13.69
N ALA A 160 -13.49 3.80 12.53
CA ALA A 160 -14.84 4.29 12.26
C ALA A 160 -15.88 3.16 12.33
N GLN A 161 -15.56 1.98 11.78
CA GLN A 161 -16.43 0.81 11.81
C GLN A 161 -16.63 0.29 13.24
N ALA A 162 -15.55 0.15 14.01
CA ALA A 162 -15.61 -0.35 15.39
C ALA A 162 -16.52 0.51 16.27
N LEU A 163 -16.53 1.83 16.08
CA LEU A 163 -17.41 2.72 16.83
C LEU A 163 -18.89 2.48 16.50
N SER A 164 -19.23 2.25 15.23
CA SER A 164 -20.61 1.94 14.83
C SER A 164 -21.06 0.57 15.33
N GLU A 165 -20.17 -0.42 15.37
CA GLU A 165 -20.47 -1.76 15.89
C GLU A 165 -20.63 -1.78 17.42
N ALA A 166 -19.97 -0.88 18.14
CA ALA A 166 -20.01 -0.82 19.59
C ALA A 166 -21.31 -0.21 20.17
N GLY A 167 -22.13 0.49 19.38
CA GLY A 167 -23.30 1.20 19.89
C GLY A 167 -24.55 1.04 19.03
N ALA A 168 -25.66 0.63 19.65
CA ALA A 168 -26.93 0.38 18.95
C ALA A 168 -27.51 1.59 18.18
N LEU A 169 -27.11 2.81 18.53
CA LEU A 169 -27.57 4.07 17.91
C LEU A 169 -26.45 4.84 17.18
N LEU A 170 -25.25 4.25 17.01
CA LEU A 170 -24.12 4.90 16.36
C LEU A 170 -24.13 4.56 14.86
N PRO A 171 -24.50 5.52 13.98
CA PRO A 171 -24.58 5.24 12.56
C PRO A 171 -23.20 4.97 11.97
N ARG A 172 -23.16 4.11 10.95
CA ARG A 172 -21.96 3.94 10.14
C ARG A 172 -21.77 5.17 9.26
N LEU A 173 -20.68 5.89 9.48
CA LEU A 173 -20.41 7.16 8.80
C LEU A 173 -19.17 7.04 7.89
N PRO A 174 -19.18 7.68 6.72
CA PRO A 174 -17.99 7.76 5.88
C PRO A 174 -16.91 8.60 6.57
N LEU A 175 -15.67 8.15 6.47
CA LEU A 175 -14.53 8.90 6.99
C LEU A 175 -14.28 10.12 6.09
N THR A 176 -14.61 11.31 6.60
CA THR A 176 -14.49 12.58 5.89
C THR A 176 -14.04 13.67 6.86
N LYS A 177 -13.32 14.68 6.34
CA LYS A 177 -12.90 15.83 7.15
C LYS A 177 -14.15 16.64 7.53
N PRO A 178 -14.43 16.86 8.84
CA PRO A 178 -15.55 17.68 9.25
C PRO A 178 -15.26 19.17 9.01
N GLU A 179 -16.30 19.97 8.80
CA GLU A 179 -16.18 21.44 8.66
C GLU A 179 -15.72 22.11 9.96
N GLN A 180 -16.15 21.57 11.10
CA GLN A 180 -15.83 22.07 12.43
C GLN A 180 -15.44 20.92 13.36
N VAL A 181 -14.58 21.21 14.33
CA VAL A 181 -14.18 20.22 15.35
C VAL A 181 -15.32 19.99 16.36
N ILE A 182 -16.05 21.04 16.75
CA ILE A 182 -17.11 20.92 17.74
C ILE A 182 -18.45 20.68 17.02
N GLY A 183 -18.90 19.42 17.03
CA GLY A 183 -20.23 19.06 16.55
C GLY A 183 -21.32 19.42 17.55
N THR A 184 -22.45 19.93 17.07
CA THR A 184 -23.61 20.33 17.90
C THR A 184 -24.68 19.25 18.02
N TRP A 185 -24.49 18.11 17.35
CA TRP A 185 -25.35 16.93 17.44
C TRP A 185 -24.56 15.66 17.10
N THR A 186 -25.20 14.50 17.25
CA THR A 186 -24.52 13.18 17.28
C THR A 186 -23.65 12.88 16.05
N ILE A 187 -24.14 13.09 14.82
CA ILE A 187 -23.35 12.75 13.62
C ILE A 187 -22.06 13.58 13.51
N PRO A 188 -22.08 14.93 13.53
CA PRO A 188 -20.84 15.70 13.44
C PRO A 188 -19.93 15.50 14.65
N GLN A 189 -20.46 15.18 15.83
CA GLN A 189 -19.64 14.78 16.99
C GLN A 189 -18.87 13.49 16.72
N ILE A 190 -19.53 12.45 16.18
CA ILE A 190 -18.89 11.19 15.81
C ILE A 190 -17.87 11.41 14.68
N GLN A 191 -18.26 12.11 13.60
CA GLN A 191 -17.36 12.39 12.48
C GLN A 191 -16.10 13.12 12.93
N SER A 192 -16.27 14.14 13.78
CA SER A 192 -15.15 14.91 14.31
C SER A 192 -14.25 14.07 15.22
N GLY A 193 -14.83 13.35 16.19
CA GLY A 193 -14.06 12.51 17.10
C GLY A 193 -13.28 11.42 16.40
N VAL A 194 -13.88 10.75 15.40
CA VAL A 194 -13.20 9.74 14.59
C VAL A 194 -12.11 10.37 13.75
N PHE A 195 -12.40 11.44 13.00
CA PHE A 195 -11.42 12.04 12.09
C PHE A 195 -10.24 12.68 12.84
N TRP A 196 -10.52 13.63 13.74
CA TRP A 196 -9.46 14.34 14.47
C TRP A 196 -8.78 13.47 15.52
N GLY A 197 -9.51 12.53 16.14
CA GLY A 197 -8.89 11.53 17.01
C GLY A 197 -7.90 10.66 16.26
N TYR A 198 -8.20 10.30 15.01
CA TYR A 198 -7.27 9.55 14.16
C TYR A 198 -6.05 10.38 13.75
N VAL A 199 -6.26 11.67 13.44
CA VAL A 199 -5.17 12.61 13.18
C VAL A 199 -4.23 12.71 14.38
N SER A 200 -4.77 12.96 15.57
CA SER A 200 -3.99 13.02 16.81
C SER A 200 -3.28 11.70 17.12
N LEU A 201 -3.88 10.55 16.78
CA LEU A 201 -3.26 9.24 16.95
C LEU A 201 -1.98 9.14 16.12
N PHE A 202 -2.04 9.40 14.80
CA PHE A 202 -0.84 9.21 13.98
C PHE A 202 0.20 10.30 14.23
N GLU A 203 -0.20 11.55 14.51
CA GLU A 203 0.75 12.63 14.83
C GLU A 203 1.52 12.32 16.12
N GLY A 204 0.81 11.87 17.16
CA GLY A 204 1.41 11.48 18.42
C GLY A 204 2.32 10.25 18.31
N LEU A 205 1.93 9.24 17.52
CA LEU A 205 2.77 8.07 17.27
C LEU A 205 4.04 8.45 16.50
N ILE A 206 3.93 9.23 15.42
CA ILE A 206 5.09 9.70 14.64
C ILE A 206 6.06 10.45 15.54
N GLN A 207 5.57 11.36 16.39
CA GLN A 207 6.44 12.10 17.31
C GLN A 207 7.20 11.17 18.27
N ARG A 208 6.51 10.20 18.88
CA ARG A 208 7.12 9.24 19.81
C ARG A 208 8.16 8.37 19.11
N LEU A 209 7.81 7.83 17.94
CA LEU A 209 8.68 7.00 17.12
C LEU A 209 9.93 7.75 16.70
N LEU A 210 9.79 8.97 16.18
CA LEU A 210 10.94 9.79 15.77
C LEU A 210 11.86 10.09 16.96
N HIS A 211 11.29 10.44 18.12
CA HIS A 211 12.08 10.71 19.31
C HIS A 211 12.91 9.49 19.74
N GLU A 212 12.24 8.35 19.96
CA GLU A 212 12.89 7.10 20.38
C GLU A 212 13.93 6.62 19.36
N PHE A 213 13.59 6.67 18.07
CA PHE A 213 14.47 6.21 17.01
C PHE A 213 15.72 7.10 16.89
N MET A 214 15.56 8.43 16.94
CA MET A 214 16.68 9.36 16.86
C MET A 214 17.62 9.22 18.07
N GLU A 215 17.07 9.05 19.28
CA GLU A 215 17.86 8.84 20.49
C GLU A 215 18.66 7.54 20.41
N THR A 216 17.99 6.43 20.06
CA THR A 216 18.61 5.10 19.99
C THR A 216 19.70 5.00 18.92
N HIS A 217 19.55 5.73 17.81
CA HIS A 217 20.50 5.70 16.69
C HIS A 217 21.45 6.90 16.65
N GLY A 218 21.42 7.79 17.65
CA GLY A 218 22.30 8.97 17.74
C GLY A 218 22.13 9.96 16.58
N LEU A 219 20.92 10.09 16.04
CA LEU A 219 20.66 10.93 14.87
C LEU A 219 20.52 12.40 15.23
N THR A 220 21.25 13.26 14.52
CA THR A 220 21.15 14.72 14.65
C THR A 220 20.09 15.33 13.73
N ARG A 221 19.63 14.58 12.73
CA ARG A 221 18.60 14.98 11.77
C ARG A 221 17.45 14.01 11.84
N ARG A 222 16.21 14.53 11.79
CA ARG A 222 15.03 13.67 11.78
C ARG A 222 14.96 12.87 10.48
N PRO A 223 14.58 11.57 10.53
CA PRO A 223 14.17 10.82 9.37
C PRO A 223 13.07 11.54 8.58
N ARG A 224 13.04 11.33 7.25
CA ARG A 224 11.93 11.80 6.41
C ARG A 224 10.70 10.96 6.71
N VAL A 225 9.55 11.59 6.90
CA VAL A 225 8.28 10.91 7.12
C VAL A 225 7.45 10.96 5.85
N ILE A 226 7.07 9.80 5.31
CA ILE A 226 6.24 9.73 4.10
C ILE A 226 4.95 8.97 4.37
N ALA A 227 3.88 9.36 3.70
CA ALA A 227 2.58 8.68 3.77
C ALA A 227 2.28 7.93 2.46
N THR A 228 1.74 6.72 2.58
CA THR A 228 1.21 5.90 1.49
C THR A 228 -0.12 5.27 1.88
N GLY A 229 -0.71 4.47 1.01
CA GLY A 229 -1.96 3.76 1.26
C GLY A 229 -3.18 4.51 0.76
N GLY A 230 -4.28 3.78 0.62
CA GLY A 230 -5.49 4.25 -0.04
C GLY A 230 -6.20 5.42 0.65
N LEU A 231 -5.92 5.65 1.94
CA LEU A 231 -6.49 6.77 2.70
C LEU A 231 -5.51 7.94 2.91
N SER A 232 -4.24 7.82 2.50
CA SER A 232 -3.22 8.86 2.72
C SER A 232 -3.64 10.24 2.19
N SER A 233 -4.29 10.28 1.02
CA SER A 233 -4.72 11.52 0.38
C SER A 233 -5.76 12.29 1.19
N LEU A 234 -6.50 11.62 2.09
CA LEU A 234 -7.45 12.27 2.99
C LEU A 234 -6.76 13.20 4.00
N PHE A 235 -5.49 12.94 4.31
CA PHE A 235 -4.72 13.65 5.33
C PHE A 235 -3.73 14.68 4.77
N LYS A 236 -3.64 14.84 3.45
CA LYS A 236 -2.64 15.68 2.77
C LYS A 236 -2.63 17.14 3.25
N ASP A 237 -3.80 17.71 3.45
CA ASP A 237 -3.98 19.12 3.83
C ASP A 237 -4.50 19.27 5.28
N VAL A 238 -4.19 18.29 6.12
CA VAL A 238 -4.70 18.19 7.50
C VAL A 238 -3.59 18.34 8.52
N THR A 239 -2.35 18.02 8.15
CA THR A 239 -1.21 17.94 9.05
C THR A 239 0.09 18.32 8.33
N HIS A 240 1.11 18.67 9.10
CA HIS A 240 2.47 18.99 8.61
C HIS A 240 3.51 17.94 8.99
N VAL A 241 3.11 16.81 9.61
CA VAL A 241 4.05 15.77 10.05
C VAL A 241 4.67 14.98 8.88
N PHE A 242 4.06 15.03 7.70
CA PHE A 242 4.52 14.32 6.50
C PHE A 242 5.31 15.23 5.57
N ASP A 243 6.44 14.72 5.09
CA ASP A 243 7.29 15.35 4.07
C ASP A 243 6.83 15.07 2.64
N GLY A 244 5.92 14.11 2.46
CA GLY A 244 5.38 13.76 1.16
C GLY A 244 4.35 12.64 1.22
N PHE A 245 3.47 12.63 0.22
CA PHE A 245 2.41 11.65 0.04
C PHE A 245 2.61 10.91 -1.27
N PHE A 246 2.73 9.58 -1.19
CA PHE A 246 3.01 8.68 -2.30
C PHE A 246 1.95 7.57 -2.34
N PRO A 247 0.71 7.86 -2.76
CA PRO A 247 -0.40 6.90 -2.69
C PRO A 247 -0.18 5.63 -3.52
N ASP A 248 0.73 5.67 -4.49
CA ASP A 248 1.06 4.57 -5.41
C ASP A 248 2.39 3.90 -5.06
N LEU A 249 2.92 4.07 -3.84
CA LEU A 249 4.23 3.56 -3.43
C LEU A 249 4.40 2.05 -3.64
N ILE A 250 3.35 1.27 -3.40
CA ILE A 250 3.36 -0.18 -3.62
C ILE A 250 3.50 -0.53 -5.10
N LEU A 251 2.88 0.26 -6.00
CA LEU A 251 2.98 0.06 -7.46
C LEU A 251 4.38 0.40 -7.94
N GLU A 252 5.00 1.42 -7.35
CA GLU A 252 6.40 1.76 -7.62
C GLU A 252 7.35 0.66 -7.13
N GLY A 253 7.10 0.14 -5.93
CA GLY A 253 7.81 -1.03 -5.40
C GLY A 253 7.75 -2.21 -6.36
N LEU A 254 6.56 -2.57 -6.84
CA LEU A 254 6.35 -3.62 -7.84
C LEU A 254 7.15 -3.36 -9.13
N TRP A 255 7.22 -2.11 -9.58
CA TRP A 255 8.01 -1.75 -10.75
C TRP A 255 9.53 -1.94 -10.52
N TYR A 256 10.05 -1.52 -9.37
CA TYR A 256 11.46 -1.75 -9.02
C TYR A 256 11.79 -3.24 -8.92
N VAL A 257 10.90 -4.05 -8.33
CA VAL A 257 11.04 -5.52 -8.28
C VAL A 257 11.08 -6.10 -9.69
N PHE A 258 10.18 -5.68 -10.58
CA PHE A 258 10.15 -6.15 -11.95
C PHE A 258 11.42 -5.79 -12.73
N LYS A 259 11.97 -4.59 -12.52
CA LYS A 259 13.23 -4.15 -13.12
C LYS A 259 14.40 -5.03 -12.69
N GLU A 260 14.49 -5.32 -11.39
CA GLU A 260 15.53 -6.20 -10.82
C GLU A 260 15.44 -7.64 -11.39
N MET A 261 14.21 -8.18 -11.52
CA MET A 261 13.98 -9.50 -12.12
C MET A 261 14.41 -9.54 -13.60
N SER A 262 14.14 -8.48 -14.35
CA SER A 262 14.48 -8.40 -15.78
C SER A 262 15.99 -8.34 -15.99
N HIS A 263 16.69 -7.55 -15.16
CA HIS A 263 18.15 -7.44 -15.21
C HIS A 263 18.87 -8.77 -14.91
N LYS A 264 18.32 -9.59 -14.00
CA LYS A 264 18.85 -10.93 -13.71
C LYS A 264 18.63 -11.95 -14.82
N LYS A 265 17.60 -11.76 -15.67
CA LYS A 265 17.35 -12.61 -16.84
C LYS A 265 18.30 -12.29 -17.99
N GLU A 266 18.69 -11.03 -18.17
CA GLU A 266 19.66 -10.63 -19.21
C GLU A 266 21.10 -11.08 -18.90
N LEU A 267 21.40 -11.35 -17.62
CA LEU A 267 22.71 -11.82 -17.16
C LEU A 267 22.88 -13.36 -17.19
N LYS A 268 21.85 -14.11 -17.57
CA LYS A 268 21.86 -15.58 -17.67
C LYS A 268 21.80 -16.04 -19.12
#